data_AF-A0A0C2BYI0-F1
#
_entry.id   AF-A0A0C2BYI0-F1
#
_cell.length_a   1.000
_cell.length_b   1.000
_cell.length_c   1.000
_cell.angle_alpha   90.00
_cell.angle_beta   90.00
_cell.angle_gamma   90.00
#
_symmetry.space_group_name_H-M   'P 1'
#
loop_
_entity.id
_entity.type
_entity.pdbx_description
1 polymer ?
#
loop_
_entity_poly.entity_id
_entity_poly.type
_entity_poly.pdbx_seq_one_letter_code
_entity_poly.pdbx_strand_id
1 'polypeptide(L)'
;MAAVKDLEFWLGEVEILLQSDDYGKDLASIENLLKKHQLLEADIMAHQDRVQEMNQQADSLLERDQFAGQQIAERRKVIADRYERVKEMANVRRDKLNKALNVHQFFRDIDDEESWIK
;
A
#
# COMPACT_ATOMS: atom_id res chain seq x y z
N MET A 1 11.65 17.31 -12.58
CA MET A 1 10.74 17.82 -11.52
C MET A 1 9.30 17.33 -11.64
N ALA A 2 8.73 17.13 -12.84
CA ALA A 2 7.37 16.57 -12.99
C ALA A 2 7.24 15.16 -12.37
N ALA A 3 8.16 14.25 -12.70
CA ALA A 3 8.10 12.86 -12.22
C ALA A 3 8.11 12.69 -10.69
N VAL A 4 8.77 13.59 -9.96
CA VAL A 4 8.80 13.61 -8.48
C VAL A 4 7.47 14.08 -7.90
N LYS A 5 6.86 15.11 -8.51
CA LYS A 5 5.54 15.60 -8.10
C LYS A 5 4.45 14.55 -8.35
N ASP A 6 4.54 13.83 -9.47
CA ASP A 6 3.60 12.74 -9.78
C ASP A 6 3.68 11.63 -8.73
N LEU A 7 4.90 11.27 -8.30
CA LEU A 7 5.12 10.28 -7.25
C LEU A 7 4.62 10.75 -5.89
N GLU A 8 4.82 12.02 -5.54
CA GLU A 8 4.31 12.63 -4.30
C GLU A 8 2.77 12.66 -4.25
N PHE A 9 2.15 12.92 -5.41
CA PHE A 9 0.69 12.90 -5.59
C PHE A 9 0.14 11.49 -5.44
N TRP A 10 0.72 10.53 -6.19
CA TRP A 10 0.35 9.12 -6.10
C TRP A 10 0.48 8.57 -4.68
N LEU A 11 1.58 8.89 -3.97
CA LEU A 11 1.74 8.52 -2.56
C LEU A 11 0.59 9.06 -1.69
N GLY A 12 0.12 10.28 -1.96
CA GLY A 12 -1.00 10.87 -1.23
C GLY A 12 -2.32 10.14 -1.49
N GLU A 13 -2.59 9.76 -2.74
CA GLU A 13 -3.77 8.97 -3.08
C GLU A 13 -3.75 7.60 -2.41
N VAL A 14 -2.61 6.90 -2.47
CA VAL A 14 -2.46 5.58 -1.84
C VAL A 14 -2.57 5.65 -0.32
N GLU A 15 -1.97 6.66 0.32
CA GLU A 15 -2.11 6.90 1.76
C GLU A 15 -3.59 7.05 2.15
N ILE A 16 -4.40 7.79 1.39
CA ILE A 16 -5.84 7.95 1.63
C ILE A 16 -6.58 6.62 1.43
N LEU A 17 -6.27 5.87 0.39
CA LEU A 17 -6.90 4.56 0.14
C LEU A 17 -6.63 3.56 1.27
N LEU A 18 -5.41 3.56 1.81
CA LEU A 18 -4.99 2.67 2.88
C LEU A 18 -5.56 3.03 4.25
N GLN A 19 -6.02 4.27 4.45
CA GLN A 19 -6.72 4.73 5.66
C GLN A 19 -8.17 4.22 5.76
N SER A 20 -8.69 3.55 4.74
CA SER A 20 -10.01 2.94 4.82
C SER A 20 -10.11 1.95 5.98
N ASP A 21 -11.15 2.06 6.78
CA ASP A 21 -11.53 1.08 7.81
C ASP A 21 -12.70 0.17 7.38
N ASP A 22 -12.96 0.11 6.07
CA ASP A 22 -13.88 -0.89 5.53
C ASP A 22 -13.15 -2.24 5.40
N TYR A 23 -13.64 -3.22 6.16
CA TYR A 23 -13.18 -4.60 6.19
C TYR A 23 -14.28 -5.61 5.78
N GLY A 24 -15.37 -5.13 5.18
CA GLY A 24 -16.49 -5.95 4.74
C GLY A 24 -17.40 -6.42 5.88
N LYS A 25 -18.58 -6.89 5.50
CA LYS A 25 -19.63 -7.37 6.43
C LYS A 25 -20.09 -8.80 6.17
N ASP A 26 -19.65 -9.36 5.05
CA ASP A 26 -19.99 -10.70 4.56
C ASP A 26 -18.86 -11.20 3.65
N LEU A 27 -18.86 -12.50 3.33
CA LEU A 27 -17.74 -13.08 2.57
C LEU A 27 -17.56 -12.42 1.20
N ALA A 28 -18.65 -12.13 0.50
CA ALA A 28 -18.59 -11.55 -0.84
C ALA A 28 -17.96 -10.15 -0.85
N SER A 29 -18.33 -9.30 0.12
CA SER A 29 -17.73 -7.96 0.28
C SER A 29 -16.25 -8.04 0.65
N ILE A 30 -15.87 -8.97 1.53
CA ILE A 30 -14.47 -9.18 1.93
C ILE A 30 -13.62 -9.65 0.75
N GLU A 31 -14.09 -10.64 -0.02
CA GLU A 31 -13.40 -11.12 -1.21
C GLU A 31 -13.20 -10.02 -2.25
N ASN A 32 -14.20 -9.12 -2.42
CA ASN A 32 -14.06 -7.97 -3.31
C ASN A 32 -13.03 -6.96 -2.80
N LEU A 33 -13.02 -6.68 -1.49
CA LEU A 33 -12.01 -5.81 -0.87
C LEU A 33 -10.61 -6.40 -1.02
N LEU A 34 -10.44 -7.71 -0.83
CA LEU A 34 -9.16 -8.40 -1.04
C LEU A 34 -8.68 -8.31 -2.48
N LYS A 35 -9.57 -8.49 -3.47
CA LYS A 35 -9.22 -8.32 -4.89
C LYS A 35 -8.77 -6.90 -5.21
N LYS A 36 -9.49 -5.89 -4.71
CA LYS A 36 -9.11 -4.47 -4.88
C LYS A 36 -7.76 -4.18 -4.20
N HIS A 37 -7.56 -4.70 -2.99
CA HIS A 37 -6.32 -4.52 -2.24
C HIS A 37 -5.13 -5.21 -2.92
N GLN A 38 -5.34 -6.36 -3.55
CA GLN A 38 -4.30 -7.02 -4.35
C GLN A 38 -3.87 -6.17 -5.57
N LEU A 39 -4.80 -5.49 -6.22
CA LEU A 39 -4.47 -4.54 -7.30
C LEU A 39 -3.67 -3.35 -6.77
N LEU A 40 -4.05 -2.82 -5.59
CA LEU A 40 -3.31 -1.74 -4.95
C LEU A 40 -1.88 -2.16 -4.58
N GLU A 41 -1.68 -3.36 -4.04
CA GLU A 41 -0.35 -3.87 -3.74
C GLU A 41 0.51 -4.05 -5.00
N ALA A 42 -0.08 -4.54 -6.09
CA ALA A 42 0.61 -4.65 -7.37
C ALA A 42 1.03 -3.26 -7.90
N ASP A 43 0.17 -2.25 -7.75
CA ASP A 43 0.46 -0.86 -8.10
C ASP A 43 1.59 -0.28 -7.23
N ILE A 44 1.56 -0.53 -5.92
CA ILE A 44 2.64 -0.13 -4.99
C ILE A 44 3.98 -0.75 -5.41
N MET A 45 3.99 -2.04 -5.76
CA MET A 45 5.20 -2.73 -6.23
C MET A 45 5.72 -2.15 -7.56
N ALA A 46 4.82 -1.84 -8.50
CA ALA A 46 5.21 -1.25 -9.78
C ALA A 46 5.88 0.13 -9.63
N HIS A 47 5.56 0.88 -8.57
CA HIS A 47 6.18 2.18 -8.27
C HIS A 47 7.55 2.07 -7.60
N GLN A 48 7.97 0.86 -7.16
CA GLN A 48 9.27 0.66 -6.52
C GLN A 48 10.42 1.10 -7.43
N ASP A 49 10.37 0.71 -8.70
CA ASP A 49 11.44 1.02 -9.67
C ASP A 49 11.58 2.53 -9.86
N ARG A 50 10.46 3.26 -9.85
CA ARG A 50 10.44 4.72 -9.98
C ARG A 50 11.01 5.43 -8.75
N VAL A 51 10.75 4.90 -7.55
CA VAL A 51 11.38 5.38 -6.31
C VAL A 51 12.89 5.13 -6.34
N GLN A 52 13.33 3.97 -6.82
CA GLN A 52 14.75 3.63 -6.96
C GLN A 52 15.46 4.53 -7.98
N GLU A 53 14.86 4.76 -9.15
CA GLU A 53 15.40 5.65 -10.18
C GLU A 53 15.54 7.08 -9.64
N MET A 54 14.52 7.59 -8.93
CA MET A 54 14.59 8.89 -8.28
C MET A 54 15.75 8.98 -7.28
N ASN A 55 15.98 7.93 -6.49
CA ASN A 55 17.10 7.89 -5.55
C ASN A 55 18.45 7.97 -6.27
N GLN A 56 18.63 7.21 -7.35
CA GLN A 56 19.86 7.23 -8.16
C GLN A 56 20.11 8.60 -8.82
N GLN A 57 19.05 9.23 -9.34
CA GLN A 57 19.14 10.58 -9.90
C GLN A 57 19.51 11.61 -8.84
N ALA A 58 18.94 11.48 -7.62
CA ALA A 58 19.30 12.33 -6.50
C ALA A 58 20.77 12.15 -6.12
N ASP A 59 21.26 10.92 -5.97
CA ASP A 59 22.67 10.65 -5.66
C ASP A 59 23.63 11.28 -6.69
N SER A 60 23.33 11.11 -7.98
CA SER A 60 24.11 11.69 -9.08
C SER A 60 24.16 13.23 -9.04
N LEU A 61 23.12 13.88 -8.53
CA LEU A 61 23.06 15.35 -8.39
C LEU A 61 23.83 15.82 -7.14
N LEU A 62 23.77 15.06 -6.04
CA LEU A 62 24.51 15.34 -4.81
C LEU A 62 26.03 15.30 -5.03
N GLU A 63 26.51 14.43 -5.93
CA GLU A 63 27.93 14.35 -6.29
C GLU A 63 28.44 15.58 -7.07
N ARG A 64 27.54 16.32 -7.73
CA ARG A 64 27.91 17.42 -8.65
C ARG A 64 27.79 18.81 -8.03
N ASP A 65 26.93 19.00 -7.02
CA ASP A 65 26.69 20.31 -6.42
C ASP A 65 26.27 20.19 -4.93
N GLN A 66 27.17 20.60 -4.02
CA GLN A 66 26.95 20.50 -2.57
C GLN A 66 25.88 21.48 -2.04
N PHE A 67 25.63 22.61 -2.71
CA PHE A 67 24.70 23.63 -2.19
C PHE A 67 23.24 23.32 -2.51
N ALA A 68 22.95 22.83 -3.71
CA ALA A 68 21.62 22.29 -4.06
C ALA A 68 21.33 20.93 -3.38
N GLY A 69 22.37 20.27 -2.86
CA GLY A 69 22.28 18.90 -2.40
C GLY A 69 21.44 18.69 -1.15
N GLN A 70 21.42 19.63 -0.20
CA GLN A 70 20.62 19.45 1.02
C GLN A 70 19.11 19.33 0.74
N GLN A 71 18.56 20.18 -0.14
CA GLN A 71 17.13 20.16 -0.46
C GLN A 71 16.75 18.88 -1.25
N ILE A 72 17.63 18.43 -2.14
CA ILE A 72 17.43 17.18 -2.90
C ILE A 72 17.48 15.98 -1.97
N ALA A 73 18.45 15.91 -1.06
CA ALA A 73 18.60 14.83 -0.10
C ALA A 73 17.40 14.74 0.85
N GLU A 74 16.92 15.88 1.37
CA GLU A 74 15.76 15.91 2.26
C GLU A 74 14.50 15.45 1.52
N ARG A 75 14.25 15.96 0.31
CA ARG A 75 13.07 15.57 -0.46
C ARG A 75 13.08 14.10 -0.86
N ARG A 76 14.26 13.58 -1.24
CA ARG A 76 14.47 12.15 -1.50
C ARG A 76 14.08 11.31 -0.27
N LYS A 77 14.60 11.70 0.90
CA LYS A 77 14.33 11.00 2.16
C LYS A 77 12.85 10.98 2.49
N VAL A 78 12.17 12.13 2.39
CA VAL A 78 10.72 12.23 2.65
C VAL A 78 9.92 11.27 1.78
N ILE A 79 10.23 11.19 0.48
CA ILE A 79 9.52 10.32 -0.45
C ILE A 79 9.81 8.84 -0.15
N ALA A 80 11.07 8.48 0.11
CA ALA A 80 11.45 7.12 0.49
C ALA A 80 10.75 6.67 1.78
N ASP A 81 10.75 7.52 2.81
CA ASP A 81 10.09 7.24 4.08
C ASP A 81 8.56 7.10 3.91
N ARG A 82 7.93 7.92 3.05
CA ARG A 82 6.50 7.78 2.71
C ARG A 82 6.21 6.46 2.01
N TYR A 83 7.05 6.07 1.05
CA TYR A 83 6.88 4.82 0.31
C TYR A 83 6.98 3.59 1.22
N GLU A 84 7.94 3.57 2.15
CA GLU A 84 8.02 2.48 3.14
C GLU A 84 6.81 2.44 4.08
N ARG A 85 6.31 3.60 4.52
CA ARG A 85 5.05 3.67 5.29
C ARG A 85 3.86 3.11 4.51
N VAL A 86 3.75 3.44 3.22
CA VAL A 86 2.69 2.91 2.34
C VAL A 86 2.75 1.37 2.27
N LYS A 87 3.94 0.79 2.12
CA LYS A 87 4.11 -0.67 2.15
C LYS A 87 3.69 -1.28 3.49
N GLU A 88 4.09 -0.67 4.59
CA GLU A 88 3.71 -1.14 5.93
C GLU A 88 2.19 -1.08 6.15
N MET A 89 1.55 0.05 5.79
CA MET A 89 0.10 0.19 5.87
C MET A 89 -0.64 -0.81 4.98
N ALA A 90 -0.13 -1.10 3.79
CA ALA A 90 -0.69 -2.11 2.89
C ALA A 90 -0.65 -3.51 3.51
N ASN A 91 0.48 -3.88 4.14
CA ASN A 91 0.61 -5.16 4.85
C ASN A 91 -0.35 -5.25 6.04
N VAL A 92 -0.45 -4.19 6.85
CA VAL A 92 -1.38 -4.17 8.00
C VAL A 92 -2.83 -4.31 7.53
N ARG A 93 -3.20 -3.62 6.44
CA ARG A 93 -4.55 -3.72 5.87
C ARG A 93 -4.83 -5.12 5.33
N ARG A 94 -3.86 -5.74 4.65
CA ARG A 94 -3.94 -7.13 4.17
C ARG A 94 -4.23 -8.10 5.32
N ASP A 95 -3.49 -7.98 6.42
CA ASP A 95 -3.68 -8.84 7.59
C ASP A 95 -5.07 -8.69 8.20
N LYS A 96 -5.60 -7.47 8.28
CA LYS A 96 -6.96 -7.22 8.78
C LYS A 96 -8.03 -7.82 7.85
N LEU A 97 -7.89 -7.68 6.54
CA LEU A 97 -8.82 -8.28 5.57
C LEU A 97 -8.81 -9.81 5.63
N ASN A 98 -7.63 -10.43 5.76
CA ASN A 98 -7.51 -11.88 5.92
C ASN A 98 -8.13 -12.37 7.23
N LYS A 99 -7.97 -11.63 8.34
CA LYS A 99 -8.63 -11.95 9.61
C LYS A 99 -10.15 -11.89 9.49
N ALA A 100 -10.68 -10.86 8.83
CA ALA A 100 -12.12 -10.75 8.57
C ALA A 100 -12.61 -11.95 7.73
N LEU A 101 -11.87 -12.31 6.66
CA LEU A 101 -12.19 -13.47 5.83
C LEU A 101 -12.30 -14.76 6.64
N ASN A 102 -11.29 -15.05 7.47
CA ASN A 102 -11.24 -16.27 8.27
C ASN A 102 -12.43 -16.37 9.24
N VAL A 103 -12.79 -15.26 9.89
CA VAL A 103 -13.93 -15.22 10.82
C VAL A 103 -15.24 -15.54 10.08
N HIS A 104 -15.46 -14.94 8.91
CA HIS A 104 -16.67 -15.17 8.13
C HIS A 104 -16.74 -16.58 7.51
N GLN A 105 -15.60 -17.15 7.10
CA GLN A 105 -15.54 -18.54 6.65
C GLN A 105 -15.90 -19.50 7.79
N PHE A 106 -15.33 -19.28 8.98
CA PHE A 106 -15.62 -20.10 10.15
C PHE A 106 -17.11 -20.12 10.52
N PHE A 107 -17.79 -18.97 10.51
CA PHE A 107 -19.24 -18.94 10.77
C PHE A 107 -20.06 -19.67 9.72
N ARG A 108 -19.68 -19.58 8.44
CA ARG A 108 -20.34 -20.34 7.38
C ARG A 108 -20.17 -21.84 7.59
N ASP A 109 -18.96 -22.28 7.91
CA ASP A 109 -18.66 -23.70 8.09
C ASP A 109 -19.49 -24.28 9.25
N ILE A 110 -19.68 -23.52 10.34
CA ILE A 110 -20.60 -23.88 11.43
C ILE A 110 -22.04 -23.99 10.94
N ASP A 111 -22.55 -22.97 10.23
CA ASP A 111 -23.94 -22.95 9.75
C ASP A 111 -24.23 -24.14 8.81
N ASP A 112 -23.24 -24.52 7.99
CA ASP A 112 -23.30 -25.67 7.08
C ASP A 112 -23.31 -27.00 7.86
N GLU A 113 -22.47 -27.14 8.89
CA GLU A 113 -22.47 -28.32 9.79
C GLU A 113 -23.78 -28.46 10.57
N GLU A 114 -24.33 -27.36 11.10
CA GLU A 114 -25.61 -27.36 11.81
C GLU A 114 -26.77 -27.74 10.88
N SER A 115 -26.72 -27.31 9.63
CA SER A 115 -27.73 -27.62 8.61
C SER A 115 -27.68 -29.08 8.15
N TRP A 116 -26.50 -29.71 8.21
CA TRP A 116 -26.31 -31.12 7.84
C TRP A 116 -26.79 -32.12 8.91
N ILE A 117 -26.81 -31.71 10.17
CA ILE A 117 -27.24 -32.55 11.31
C ILE A 117 -28.77 -32.58 11.48
N LYS A 118 -29.49 -31.61 10.91
CA LYS A 118 -30.96 -31.52 10.94
C LYS A 118 -31.63 -32.39 9.88
#